data_AF-A0A0L0UP21-F1
#
_entry.id   AF-A0A0L0UP21-F1
#
_cell.length_a   1.000
_cell.length_b   1.000
_cell.length_c   1.000
_cell.angle_alpha   90.00
_cell.angle_beta   90.00
_cell.angle_gamma   90.00
#
_symmetry.space_group_name_H-M   'P 1'
#
loop_
_entity.id
_entity.type
_entity.pdbx_description
1 polymer ?
#
loop_
_entity_poly.entity_id
_entity_poly.type
_entity_poly.pdbx_seq_one_letter_code
_entity_poly.pdbx_strand_id
1 'polypeptide(L)'
;VYRYSHTRPYRHNENLWPYVKIERAESGEIAVLEYKRQTVPIVTLSALKDSCQGPVLLTATGPSVKKMCFSDIPDMPAIGVNGAYCLSQQVRFRFYVIVDMGFIDRRPDIIQDIILESDLILFTTVHGVAKIIDRFTLAGVKCQFAVVEDAAFKIYNPKINPLALWEHYRHDQCVDFSPVCKSIAFSHDIRHGIFDAGTVVYWAFQIIAFLGFN
;
A
#
# COMPACT_ATOMS: atom_id res chain seq x y z
N VAL A 1 -9.96 -20.25 -17.36
CA VAL A 1 -10.63 -20.99 -16.26
C VAL A 1 -11.23 -20.03 -15.23
N TYR A 2 -10.45 -19.17 -14.56
CA TYR A 2 -10.96 -18.27 -13.49
C TYR A 2 -12.21 -17.45 -13.86
N ARG A 3 -12.19 -16.76 -15.01
CA ARG A 3 -13.31 -15.94 -15.50
C ARG A 3 -14.63 -16.72 -15.70
N TYR A 4 -14.53 -18.02 -15.95
CA TYR A 4 -15.67 -18.90 -16.18
C TYR A 4 -16.13 -19.61 -14.90
N SER A 5 -15.28 -19.69 -13.88
CA SER A 5 -15.61 -20.31 -12.58
C SER A 5 -16.01 -19.32 -11.49
N HIS A 6 -15.83 -18.01 -11.69
CA HIS A 6 -16.14 -16.98 -10.70
C HIS A 6 -17.02 -15.87 -11.26
N THR A 7 -17.85 -15.29 -10.39
CA THR A 7 -18.73 -14.17 -10.73
C THR A 7 -17.94 -12.89 -11.02
N ARG A 8 -18.56 -11.94 -11.73
CA ARG A 8 -17.91 -10.70 -12.17
C ARG A 8 -17.22 -9.91 -11.04
N PRO A 9 -17.77 -9.80 -9.81
CA PRO A 9 -17.10 -9.12 -8.71
C PRO A 9 -15.74 -9.68 -8.30
N TYR A 10 -15.38 -10.91 -8.67
CA TYR A 10 -14.10 -11.52 -8.31
C TYR A 10 -13.03 -11.36 -9.39
N ARG A 11 -13.38 -10.85 -10.57
CA ARG A 11 -12.49 -10.86 -11.75
C ARG A 11 -11.22 -10.04 -11.59
N HIS A 12 -11.13 -9.12 -10.63
CA HIS A 12 -9.88 -8.40 -10.31
C HIS A 12 -8.75 -9.33 -9.83
N ASN A 13 -9.08 -10.55 -9.43
CA ASN A 13 -8.13 -11.57 -9.02
C ASN A 13 -7.65 -12.47 -10.18
N GLU A 14 -8.14 -12.27 -11.41
CA GLU A 14 -7.90 -13.21 -12.52
C GLU A 14 -6.42 -13.35 -12.90
N ASN A 15 -5.62 -12.29 -12.71
CA ASN A 15 -4.19 -12.28 -12.96
C ASN A 15 -3.35 -12.78 -11.78
N LEU A 16 -3.95 -12.91 -10.59
CA LEU A 16 -3.30 -13.43 -9.40
C LEU A 16 -3.52 -14.94 -9.25
N TRP A 17 -4.71 -15.42 -9.61
CA TRP A 17 -5.02 -16.84 -9.59
C TRP A 17 -4.37 -17.58 -10.79
N PRO A 18 -3.78 -18.78 -10.62
CA PRO A 18 -3.65 -19.55 -9.38
C PRO A 18 -2.30 -19.33 -8.66
N TYR A 19 -1.54 -18.30 -9.04
CA TYR A 19 -0.16 -18.09 -8.61
C TYR A 19 -0.04 -17.53 -7.19
N VAL A 20 -1.05 -16.79 -6.73
CA VAL A 20 -1.12 -16.20 -5.39
C VAL A 20 -1.93 -17.09 -4.46
N LYS A 21 -1.41 -17.35 -3.27
CA LYS A 21 -2.21 -17.80 -2.12
C LYS A 21 -2.01 -16.85 -0.96
N ILE A 22 -3.07 -16.63 -0.20
CA ILE A 22 -3.04 -15.78 0.99
C ILE A 22 -3.74 -16.47 2.15
N GLU A 23 -3.32 -16.14 3.37
CA GLU A 23 -4.07 -16.40 4.59
C GLU A 23 -4.33 -15.07 5.28
N ARG A 24 -5.55 -14.90 5.80
CA ARG A 24 -5.94 -13.68 6.52
C ARG A 24 -5.88 -13.92 8.02
N ALA A 25 -5.39 -12.94 8.76
CA ALA A 25 -5.54 -12.94 10.21
C ALA A 25 -6.99 -12.57 10.61
N GLU A 26 -7.34 -12.76 11.88
CA GLU A 26 -8.64 -12.33 12.44
C GLU A 26 -8.89 -10.82 12.28
N SER A 27 -7.81 -10.03 12.26
CA SER A 27 -7.81 -8.59 11.98
C SER A 27 -8.21 -8.24 10.53
N GLY A 28 -8.33 -9.21 9.64
CA GLY A 28 -8.74 -9.03 8.24
C GLY A 28 -7.60 -8.70 7.26
N GLU A 29 -6.39 -8.45 7.75
CA GLU A 29 -5.19 -8.25 6.95
C GLU A 29 -4.69 -9.55 6.30
N ILE A 30 -3.80 -9.43 5.31
CA ILE A 30 -3.07 -10.58 4.77
C ILE A 30 -1.88 -10.88 5.68
N ALA A 31 -1.88 -12.04 6.33
CA ALA A 31 -0.84 -12.47 7.26
C ALA A 31 0.20 -13.39 6.61
N VAL A 32 -0.22 -14.16 5.60
CA VAL A 32 0.67 -15.02 4.81
C VAL A 32 0.44 -14.72 3.33
N LEU A 33 1.51 -14.59 2.57
CA LEU A 33 1.48 -14.43 1.12
C LEU A 33 2.43 -15.45 0.47
N GLU A 34 1.88 -16.32 -0.38
CA GLU A 34 2.65 -17.12 -1.31
C GLU A 34 2.47 -16.60 -2.73
N TYR A 35 3.57 -16.51 -3.46
CA TYR A 35 3.56 -16.20 -4.89
C TYR A 35 4.39 -17.24 -5.66
N LYS A 36 3.78 -17.86 -6.68
CA LYS A 36 4.41 -18.91 -7.51
C LYS A 36 5.09 -20.01 -6.67
N ARG A 37 4.40 -20.47 -5.61
CA ARG A 37 4.85 -21.50 -4.65
C ARG A 37 6.05 -21.11 -3.79
N GLN A 38 6.37 -19.81 -3.71
CA GLN A 38 7.36 -19.27 -2.79
C GLN A 38 6.65 -18.43 -1.74
N THR A 39 6.99 -18.63 -0.47
CA THR A 39 6.55 -17.74 0.61
C THR A 39 7.24 -16.40 0.44
N VAL A 40 6.46 -15.33 0.33
CA VAL A 40 6.96 -13.95 0.25
C VAL A 40 7.07 -13.42 1.67
N PRO A 41 8.26 -12.99 2.14
CA PRO A 41 8.39 -12.33 3.43
C PRO A 41 7.62 -11.01 3.43
N ILE A 42 6.66 -10.89 4.34
CA ILE A 42 5.88 -9.68 4.55
C ILE A 42 5.92 -9.32 6.04
N VAL A 43 5.88 -8.03 6.33
CA VAL A 43 5.60 -7.50 7.67
C VAL A 43 4.08 -7.36 7.78
N THR A 44 3.50 -7.93 8.84
CA THR A 44 2.07 -7.83 9.09
C THR A 44 1.71 -6.40 9.50
N LEU A 45 0.56 -5.90 9.07
CA LEU A 45 0.07 -4.57 9.45
C LEU A 45 -0.18 -4.53 10.97
N SER A 46 -0.62 -5.62 11.60
CA SER A 46 -0.74 -5.68 13.07
C SER A 46 0.58 -5.44 13.80
N ALA A 47 1.73 -5.81 13.22
CA ALA A 47 3.04 -5.47 13.80
C ALA A 47 3.44 -4.00 13.60
N LEU A 48 2.78 -3.30 12.67
CA LEU A 48 3.04 -1.91 12.33
C LEU A 48 2.09 -0.93 13.02
N LYS A 49 0.92 -1.40 13.48
CA LYS A 49 -0.05 -0.58 14.18
C LYS A 49 0.58 0.09 15.40
N ASP A 50 0.47 1.42 15.48
CA ASP A 50 1.01 2.24 16.58
C ASP A 50 2.52 2.01 16.85
N SER A 51 3.27 1.57 15.83
CA SER A 51 4.71 1.27 15.96
C SER A 51 5.61 2.51 15.90
N CYS A 52 5.04 3.66 15.56
CA CYS A 52 5.72 4.93 15.38
C CYS A 52 5.05 6.03 16.21
N GLN A 53 5.75 7.15 16.40
CA GLN A 53 5.28 8.32 17.14
C GLN A 53 6.03 9.56 16.67
N GLY A 54 5.45 10.75 16.88
CA GLY A 54 6.04 12.03 16.54
C GLY A 54 5.82 12.45 15.07
N PRO A 55 6.50 13.52 14.64
CA PRO A 55 6.32 14.06 13.29
C PRO A 55 6.94 13.15 12.23
N VAL A 56 6.38 13.20 11.03
CA VAL A 56 6.83 12.43 9.87
C VAL A 56 6.85 13.31 8.62
N LEU A 57 7.88 13.14 7.78
CA LEU A 57 7.97 13.83 6.50
C LEU A 57 7.28 13.01 5.41
N LEU A 58 6.10 13.45 4.97
CA LEU A 58 5.45 12.88 3.79
C LEU A 58 5.93 13.58 2.51
N THR A 59 6.63 12.83 1.68
CA THR A 59 7.23 13.34 0.44
C THR A 59 6.47 12.81 -0.78
N ALA A 60 5.94 13.72 -1.59
CA ALA A 60 5.30 13.42 -2.87
C ALA A 60 5.95 14.22 -4.02
N THR A 61 5.93 13.68 -5.24
CA THR A 61 6.43 14.41 -6.41
C THR A 61 5.42 15.42 -6.93
N GLY A 62 5.82 16.70 -6.92
CA GLY A 62 5.17 17.80 -7.63
C GLY A 62 6.21 18.88 -8.00
N PRO A 63 5.89 19.83 -8.89
CA PRO A 63 6.82 20.88 -9.32
C PRO A 63 7.40 21.71 -8.17
N SER A 64 6.66 21.80 -7.05
CA SER A 64 7.01 22.53 -5.83
C SER A 64 8.27 22.00 -5.12
N VAL A 65 8.62 20.73 -5.31
CA VAL A 65 9.79 20.09 -4.66
C VAL A 65 11.11 20.73 -5.07
N LYS A 66 11.22 21.24 -6.31
CA LYS A 66 12.47 21.83 -6.84
C LYS A 66 12.92 23.12 -6.12
N LYS A 67 12.05 23.69 -5.27
CA LYS A 67 12.30 24.95 -4.56
C LYS A 67 12.50 24.78 -3.05
N MET A 68 12.43 23.55 -2.51
CA MET A 68 12.54 23.33 -1.07
C MET A 68 14.00 23.07 -0.65
N CYS A 69 14.43 23.76 0.41
CA CYS A 69 15.68 23.48 1.09
C CYS A 69 15.45 22.37 2.13
N PHE A 70 15.80 21.13 1.77
CA PHE A 70 15.68 19.97 2.68
C PHE A 70 16.63 20.04 3.89
N SER A 71 17.62 20.95 3.87
CA SER A 71 18.53 21.23 4.99
C SER A 71 17.84 21.78 6.23
N ASP A 72 16.67 22.41 6.07
CA ASP A 72 15.97 23.10 7.16
C ASP A 72 14.92 22.20 7.83
N ILE A 73 14.77 20.97 7.34
CA ILE A 73 13.82 20.00 7.87
C ILE A 73 14.51 19.24 9.03
N PRO A 74 13.86 19.15 10.21
CA PRO A 74 14.39 18.35 11.32
C PRO A 74 14.61 16.89 10.91
N ASP A 75 15.58 16.22 11.52
CA ASP A 75 15.75 14.78 11.34
C ASP A 75 14.50 14.05 11.85
N MET A 76 13.77 13.44 10.92
CA MET A 76 12.53 12.72 11.19
C MET A 76 12.32 11.59 10.18
N PRO A 77 11.57 10.53 10.53
CA PRO A 77 11.23 9.49 9.57
C PRO A 77 10.52 10.09 8.35
N ALA A 78 10.88 9.60 7.17
CA ALA A 78 10.24 10.01 5.93
C ALA A 78 9.44 8.87 5.30
N ILE A 79 8.29 9.24 4.73
CA ILE A 79 7.44 8.39 3.90
C ILE A 79 7.45 8.96 2.48
N GLY A 80 7.92 8.16 1.53
CA GLY A 80 7.88 8.53 0.12
C GLY A 80 6.69 7.91 -0.60
N VAL A 81 6.14 8.59 -1.59
CA VAL A 81 5.12 8.04 -2.48
C VAL A 81 5.54 8.14 -3.95
N ASN A 82 5.26 7.10 -4.74
CA ASN A 82 5.47 7.05 -6.20
C ASN A 82 6.85 7.56 -6.66
N GLY A 83 6.94 8.71 -7.32
CA GLY A 83 8.20 9.26 -7.85
C GLY A 83 9.07 9.98 -6.81
N ALA A 84 8.65 10.07 -5.54
CA ALA A 84 9.34 10.82 -4.48
C ALA A 84 10.79 10.36 -4.27
N TYR A 85 11.11 9.14 -4.68
CA TYR A 85 12.44 8.55 -4.60
C TYR A 85 13.52 9.35 -5.33
N CYS A 86 13.17 10.24 -6.27
CA CYS A 86 14.14 11.20 -6.83
C CYS A 86 14.85 12.07 -5.76
N LEU A 87 14.30 12.13 -4.54
CA LEU A 87 14.86 12.84 -3.39
C LEU A 87 15.63 11.93 -2.42
N SER A 88 15.88 10.66 -2.76
CA SER A 88 16.57 9.70 -1.88
C SER A 88 17.97 10.15 -1.42
N GLN A 89 18.64 10.99 -2.22
CA GLN A 89 19.92 11.60 -1.88
C GLN A 89 19.82 12.67 -0.77
N GLN A 90 18.63 13.20 -0.51
CA GLN A 90 18.36 14.29 0.42
C GLN A 90 17.49 13.83 1.60
N VAL A 91 16.71 12.77 1.40
CA VAL A 91 15.74 12.24 2.36
C VAL A 91 15.89 10.74 2.41
N ARG A 92 16.21 10.20 3.60
CA ARG A 92 16.23 8.76 3.84
C ARG A 92 14.81 8.27 4.15
N PHE A 93 14.23 7.51 3.23
CA PHE A 93 12.89 6.96 3.39
C PHE A 93 12.90 5.71 4.26
N ARG A 94 12.15 5.74 5.37
CA ARG A 94 11.90 4.54 6.20
C ARG A 94 10.69 3.76 5.68
N PHE A 95 9.70 4.47 5.17
CA PHE A 95 8.51 3.89 4.58
C PHE A 95 8.33 4.39 3.16
N TYR A 96 7.75 3.55 2.30
CA TYR A 96 7.45 3.94 0.93
C TYR A 96 6.11 3.36 0.49
N VAL A 97 5.32 4.11 -0.27
CA VAL A 97 3.99 3.68 -0.74
C VAL A 97 3.95 3.66 -2.27
N ILE A 98 3.69 2.48 -2.83
CA ILE A 98 3.46 2.29 -4.27
C ILE A 98 2.20 1.46 -4.45
N VAL A 99 1.14 2.07 -4.97
CA VAL A 99 -0.12 1.38 -5.32
C VAL A 99 -0.53 1.60 -6.77
N ASP A 100 0.20 2.40 -7.55
CA ASP A 100 0.04 2.50 -9.01
C ASP A 100 0.90 1.45 -9.70
N MET A 101 0.27 0.39 -10.23
CA MET A 101 0.98 -0.66 -10.97
C MET A 101 1.67 -0.14 -12.23
N GLY A 102 1.13 0.91 -12.85
CA GLY A 102 1.76 1.54 -13.99
C GLY A 102 3.06 2.25 -13.64
N PHE A 103 3.23 2.70 -12.39
CA PHE A 103 4.49 3.25 -11.92
C PHE A 103 5.60 2.19 -11.89
N ILE A 104 5.27 0.98 -11.40
CA ILE A 104 6.21 -0.16 -11.38
C ILE A 104 6.68 -0.53 -12.79
N ASP A 105 5.77 -0.46 -13.77
CA ASP A 105 6.09 -0.78 -15.17
C ASP A 105 6.96 0.30 -15.83
N ARG A 106 6.65 1.57 -15.58
CA ARG A 106 7.28 2.73 -16.24
C ARG A 106 8.61 3.14 -15.64
N ARG A 107 8.81 2.96 -14.33
CA ARG A 107 10.00 3.44 -13.59
C ARG A 107 10.73 2.32 -12.84
N PRO A 108 11.15 1.26 -13.53
CA PRO A 108 11.85 0.13 -12.91
C PRO A 108 13.18 0.52 -12.26
N ASP A 109 13.81 1.59 -12.77
CA ASP A 109 15.00 2.21 -12.18
C ASP A 109 14.75 2.61 -10.72
N ILE A 110 13.66 3.34 -10.46
CA ILE A 110 13.29 3.75 -9.11
C ILE A 110 12.90 2.56 -8.25
N ILE A 111 12.13 1.61 -8.80
CA ILE A 111 11.72 0.42 -8.04
C ILE A 111 12.92 -0.39 -7.61
N GLN A 112 13.92 -0.55 -8.48
CA GLN A 112 15.14 -1.28 -8.17
C GLN A 112 15.87 -0.67 -6.97
N ASP A 113 16.00 0.65 -6.93
CA ASP A 113 16.65 1.30 -5.79
C ASP A 113 15.85 1.10 -4.50
N ILE A 114 14.52 1.27 -4.54
CA ILE A 114 13.64 1.07 -3.38
C ILE A 114 13.77 -0.35 -2.82
N ILE A 115 13.76 -1.38 -3.68
CA ILE A 115 13.79 -2.76 -3.21
C ILE A 115 15.16 -3.17 -2.66
N LEU A 116 16.22 -2.42 -2.94
CA LEU A 116 17.56 -2.69 -2.41
C LEU A 116 17.79 -2.09 -1.01
N GLU A 117 16.93 -1.18 -0.56
CA GLU A 117 16.98 -0.59 0.77
C GLU A 117 16.48 -1.56 1.85
N SER A 118 17.41 -2.21 2.56
CA SER A 118 17.07 -3.26 3.55
C SER A 118 16.25 -2.78 4.75
N ASP A 119 16.39 -1.51 5.14
CA ASP A 119 15.66 -0.92 6.28
C ASP A 119 14.29 -0.34 5.89
N LEU A 120 13.94 -0.40 4.60
CA LEU A 120 12.74 0.22 4.06
C LEU A 120 11.55 -0.75 4.13
N ILE A 121 10.41 -0.23 4.57
CA ILE A 121 9.13 -0.94 4.50
C ILE A 121 8.32 -0.36 3.33
N LEU A 122 8.10 -1.21 2.32
CA LEU A 122 7.35 -0.89 1.12
C LEU A 122 5.90 -1.33 1.28
N PHE A 123 5.01 -0.35 1.44
CA PHE A 123 3.57 -0.52 1.35
C PHE A 123 3.15 -0.63 -0.12
N THR A 124 2.60 -1.79 -0.48
CA THR A 124 2.08 -2.02 -1.83
C THR A 124 0.97 -3.06 -1.80
N THR A 125 0.26 -3.24 -2.91
CA THR A 125 -0.77 -4.29 -3.01
C THR A 125 -0.16 -5.62 -3.41
N VAL A 126 -0.93 -6.70 -3.31
CA VAL A 126 -0.51 -8.03 -3.80
C VAL A 126 -0.11 -7.99 -5.29
N HIS A 127 -0.82 -7.22 -6.12
CA HIS A 127 -0.45 -7.03 -7.52
C HIS A 127 0.90 -6.32 -7.67
N GLY A 128 1.20 -5.36 -6.78
CA GLY A 128 2.48 -4.69 -6.73
C GLY A 128 3.62 -5.64 -6.35
N VAL A 129 3.43 -6.44 -5.30
CA VAL A 129 4.38 -7.50 -4.91
C VAL A 129 4.64 -8.46 -6.07
N ALA A 130 3.58 -8.98 -6.71
CA ALA A 130 3.70 -9.91 -7.82
C ALA A 130 4.50 -9.31 -9.00
N LYS A 131 4.21 -8.06 -9.37
CA LYS A 131 4.93 -7.35 -10.43
C LYS A 131 6.41 -7.12 -10.10
N ILE A 132 6.71 -6.75 -8.86
CA ILE A 132 8.09 -6.55 -8.41
C ILE A 132 8.86 -7.88 -8.45
N ILE A 133 8.28 -8.97 -7.93
CA ILE A 133 8.91 -10.30 -7.96
C ILE A 133 9.08 -10.80 -9.39
N ASP A 134 8.09 -10.62 -10.26
CA ASP A 134 8.19 -11.03 -11.67
C ASP A 134 9.32 -10.31 -12.41
N ARG A 135 9.61 -9.07 -12.02
CA ARG A 135 10.62 -8.25 -12.67
C ARG A 135 12.03 -8.43 -12.07
N PHE A 136 12.14 -8.49 -10.75
CA PHE A 136 13.41 -8.43 -10.02
C PHE A 136 13.76 -9.73 -9.28
N THR A 137 12.87 -10.72 -9.30
CA THR A 137 12.92 -11.95 -8.49
C THR A 137 12.77 -11.69 -6.99
N LEU A 138 12.28 -12.69 -6.24
CA LEU A 138 12.15 -12.57 -4.79
C LEU A 138 13.51 -12.40 -4.09
N ALA A 139 14.56 -13.07 -4.58
CA ALA A 139 15.91 -12.97 -4.02
C ALA A 139 16.56 -11.58 -4.20
N GLY A 140 16.12 -10.84 -5.23
CA GLY A 140 16.56 -9.48 -5.52
C GLY A 140 15.94 -8.42 -4.61
N VAL A 141 14.86 -8.74 -3.89
CA VAL A 141 14.21 -7.83 -2.96
C VAL A 141 14.90 -7.91 -1.59
N LYS A 142 15.36 -6.77 -1.08
CA LYS A 142 16.00 -6.60 0.23
C LYS A 142 15.11 -5.82 1.21
N CYS A 143 14.29 -4.90 0.71
CA CYS A 143 13.28 -4.22 1.53
C CYS A 143 12.23 -5.20 2.07
N GLN A 144 11.46 -4.74 3.05
CA GLN A 144 10.32 -5.49 3.58
C GLN A 144 9.03 -5.06 2.90
N PHE A 145 8.16 -6.01 2.54
CA PHE A 145 6.82 -5.69 2.05
C PHE A 145 5.82 -5.55 3.19
N ALA A 146 4.98 -4.53 3.15
CA ALA A 146 3.75 -4.44 3.93
C ALA A 146 2.56 -4.43 2.95
N VAL A 147 1.72 -5.45 2.98
CA VAL A 147 0.66 -5.62 1.98
C VAL A 147 -0.58 -4.85 2.42
N VAL A 148 -1.01 -3.91 1.57
CA VAL A 148 -2.24 -3.14 1.76
C VAL A 148 -3.23 -3.40 0.64
N GLU A 149 -4.52 -3.26 0.93
CA GLU A 149 -5.60 -3.53 -0.01
C GLU A 149 -6.53 -2.32 -0.10
N ASP A 150 -7.10 -2.09 -1.27
CA ASP A 150 -8.21 -1.15 -1.42
C ASP A 150 -9.44 -1.76 -0.74
N ALA A 151 -10.14 -0.96 0.08
CA ALA A 151 -11.34 -1.37 0.80
C ALA A 151 -12.44 -1.91 -0.13
N ALA A 152 -12.49 -1.48 -1.40
CA ALA A 152 -13.41 -1.97 -2.42
C ALA A 152 -12.88 -3.17 -3.21
N PHE A 153 -11.57 -3.46 -3.19
CA PHE A 153 -10.92 -4.48 -4.03
C PHE A 153 -10.00 -5.41 -3.24
N LYS A 154 -10.47 -5.93 -2.10
CA LYS A 154 -9.73 -6.95 -1.36
C LYS A 154 -9.54 -8.23 -2.19
N ILE A 155 -8.35 -8.81 -2.10
CA ILE A 155 -7.96 -10.03 -2.78
C ILE A 155 -8.84 -11.19 -2.31
N TYR A 156 -9.38 -11.92 -3.28
CA TYR A 156 -10.31 -13.04 -3.09
C TYR A 156 -11.61 -12.72 -2.35
N ASN A 157 -11.93 -11.43 -2.19
CA ASN A 157 -13.26 -10.96 -1.80
C ASN A 157 -13.99 -10.39 -3.03
N PRO A 158 -15.33 -10.35 -3.02
CA PRO A 158 -16.07 -9.70 -4.10
C PRO A 158 -15.80 -8.19 -4.07
N LYS A 159 -15.54 -7.62 -5.25
CA LYS A 159 -15.42 -6.16 -5.41
C LYS A 159 -16.69 -5.47 -4.91
N ILE A 160 -16.52 -4.45 -4.10
CA ILE A 160 -17.60 -3.58 -3.63
C ILE A 160 -17.79 -2.44 -4.63
N ASN A 161 -19.03 -2.15 -5.00
CA ASN A 161 -19.33 -0.98 -5.82
C ASN A 161 -19.09 0.30 -4.99
N PRO A 162 -18.47 1.37 -5.52
CA PRO A 162 -18.30 2.63 -4.80
C PRO A 162 -19.59 3.17 -4.14
N LEU A 163 -20.75 2.98 -4.78
CA LEU A 163 -22.04 3.40 -4.24
C LEU A 163 -22.51 2.55 -3.05
N ALA A 164 -21.98 1.34 -2.90
CA ALA A 164 -22.28 0.40 -1.81
C ALA A 164 -21.24 0.43 -0.68
N LEU A 165 -20.15 1.20 -0.82
CA LEU A 165 -19.10 1.28 0.20
C LEU A 165 -19.65 1.74 1.55
N TRP A 166 -20.50 2.77 1.55
CA TRP A 166 -21.12 3.27 2.78
C TRP A 166 -21.95 2.20 3.47
N GLU A 167 -22.85 1.51 2.75
CA GLU A 167 -23.67 0.47 3.39
C GLU A 167 -22.82 -0.67 3.95
N HIS A 168 -21.69 -0.99 3.30
CA HIS A 168 -20.80 -2.06 3.73
C HIS A 168 -20.01 -1.70 5.01
N TYR A 169 -19.52 -0.47 5.13
CA TYR A 169 -18.62 -0.07 6.21
C TYR A 169 -19.24 0.90 7.24
N ARG A 170 -20.50 1.31 7.11
CA ARG A 170 -21.17 2.25 8.04
C ARG A 170 -21.22 1.83 9.51
N HIS A 171 -21.01 0.55 9.80
CA HIS A 171 -20.97 0.00 11.15
C HIS A 171 -19.54 -0.25 11.65
N ASP A 172 -18.54 -0.02 10.81
CA ASP A 172 -17.14 -0.11 11.19
C ASP A 172 -16.74 1.17 11.92
N GLN A 173 -16.40 1.04 13.20
CA GLN A 173 -16.00 2.16 14.04
C GLN A 173 -14.64 2.76 13.65
N CYS A 174 -13.86 2.06 12.83
CA CYS A 174 -12.58 2.53 12.34
C CYS A 174 -12.70 3.33 11.03
N VAL A 175 -13.91 3.53 10.50
CA VAL A 175 -14.12 4.17 9.20
C VAL A 175 -14.97 5.43 9.32
N ASP A 176 -14.39 6.56 8.93
CA ASP A 176 -15.08 7.84 8.84
C ASP A 176 -15.42 8.18 7.39
N PHE A 177 -16.71 8.23 7.07
CA PHE A 177 -17.17 8.64 5.73
C PHE A 177 -17.24 10.16 5.60
N SER A 178 -16.91 10.66 4.41
CA SER A 178 -17.14 12.06 4.08
C SER A 178 -18.63 12.40 4.20
N PRO A 179 -19.01 13.49 4.89
CA PRO A 179 -20.40 13.91 5.00
C PRO A 179 -21.00 14.34 3.65
N VAL A 180 -20.14 14.68 2.68
CA VAL A 180 -20.54 15.19 1.35
C VAL A 180 -20.53 14.09 0.29
N CYS A 181 -19.61 13.13 0.39
CA CYS A 181 -19.41 12.10 -0.64
C CYS A 181 -19.28 10.71 -0.01
N LYS A 182 -20.38 9.93 -0.03
CA LYS A 182 -20.44 8.59 0.58
C LYS A 182 -19.55 7.51 -0.08
N SER A 183 -18.88 7.82 -1.19
CA SER A 183 -17.87 6.95 -1.79
C SER A 183 -16.44 7.24 -1.30
N ILE A 184 -16.25 8.30 -0.49
CA ILE A 184 -14.97 8.66 0.11
C ILE A 184 -15.07 8.42 1.61
N ALA A 185 -14.10 7.70 2.15
CA ALA A 185 -13.95 7.49 3.58
C ALA A 185 -12.48 7.55 3.99
N PHE A 186 -12.22 7.55 5.29
CA PHE A 186 -10.90 7.45 5.88
C PHE A 186 -10.90 6.25 6.83
N SER A 187 -9.95 5.34 6.66
CA SER A 187 -9.75 4.23 7.60
C SER A 187 -8.68 4.58 8.62
N HIS A 188 -9.03 4.49 9.90
CA HIS A 188 -8.09 4.50 11.03
C HIS A 188 -7.47 3.13 11.27
N ASP A 189 -7.98 2.08 10.62
CA ASP A 189 -7.43 0.73 10.70
C ASP A 189 -7.31 0.11 9.31
N ILE A 190 -6.15 0.29 8.68
CA ILE A 190 -5.90 -0.12 7.29
C ILE A 190 -5.93 -1.64 7.08
N ARG A 191 -6.02 -2.45 8.15
CA ARG A 191 -6.23 -3.91 8.09
C ARG A 191 -7.60 -4.26 7.49
N HIS A 192 -8.58 -3.38 7.66
CA HIS A 192 -9.90 -3.54 7.07
C HIS A 192 -9.89 -3.18 5.58
N GLY A 193 -8.97 -2.31 5.17
CA GLY A 193 -8.77 -1.82 3.82
C GLY A 193 -8.52 -0.32 3.81
N ILE A 194 -7.86 0.16 2.76
CA ILE A 194 -7.61 1.59 2.55
C ILE A 194 -8.64 2.14 1.58
N PHE A 195 -9.22 3.29 1.91
CA PHE A 195 -10.16 3.96 1.01
C PHE A 195 -9.40 4.83 0.02
N ASP A 196 -9.64 4.61 -1.27
CA ASP A 196 -9.05 5.45 -2.31
C ASP A 196 -9.85 6.75 -2.49
N ALA A 197 -9.12 7.85 -2.70
CA ALA A 197 -9.67 9.15 -3.06
C ALA A 197 -8.99 9.72 -4.32
N GLY A 198 -8.48 8.84 -5.18
CA GLY A 198 -7.87 9.21 -6.47
C GLY A 198 -6.42 9.69 -6.37
N THR A 199 -5.75 9.48 -5.24
CA THR A 199 -4.34 9.82 -5.08
C THR A 199 -3.65 8.92 -4.06
N VAL A 200 -2.41 8.50 -4.38
CA VAL A 200 -1.56 7.68 -3.49
C VAL A 200 -1.22 8.43 -2.19
N VAL A 201 -1.23 9.77 -2.21
CA VAL A 201 -1.03 10.57 -1.00
C VAL A 201 -2.13 10.31 0.03
N TYR A 202 -3.36 10.05 -0.41
CA TYR A 202 -4.48 9.76 0.49
C TYR A 202 -4.37 8.38 1.14
N TRP A 203 -3.75 7.42 0.44
CA TRP A 203 -3.36 6.14 1.02
C TRP A 203 -2.27 6.33 2.08
N ALA A 204 -1.27 7.16 1.77
CA ALA A 204 -0.19 7.45 2.71
C ALA A 204 -0.71 8.11 3.99
N PHE A 205 -1.72 8.98 3.94
CA PHE A 205 -2.32 9.55 5.16
C PHE A 205 -2.96 8.50 6.07
N GLN A 206 -3.71 7.55 5.51
CA GLN A 206 -4.30 6.46 6.28
C GLN A 206 -3.21 5.55 6.88
N ILE A 207 -2.14 5.29 6.13
CA ILE A 207 -0.97 4.54 6.63
C ILE A 207 -0.26 5.31 7.76
N ILE A 208 -0.04 6.61 7.62
CA ILE A 208 0.57 7.47 8.64
C ILE A 208 -0.21 7.42 9.95
N ALA A 209 -1.53 7.60 9.87
CA ALA A 209 -2.42 7.53 11.02
C ALA A 209 -2.36 6.15 11.69
N PHE A 210 -2.40 5.07 10.90
CA PHE A 210 -2.30 3.70 11.40
C PHE A 210 -0.95 3.38 12.07
N LEU A 211 0.14 3.96 11.58
CA LEU A 211 1.47 3.80 12.16
C LEU A 211 1.62 4.52 13.52
N GLY A 212 0.73 5.46 13.87
CA GLY A 212 0.75 6.20 15.14
C GLY A 212 1.50 7.54 15.11
N PHE A 213 1.87 8.05 13.93
CA PHE A 213 2.49 9.37 13.80
C PHE A 213 1.51 10.50 14.16
N ASN A 214 2.01 11.59 14.76
CA ASN A 214 1.22 12.71 15.27
C ASN A 214 1.90 14.08 15.17
#